data_AF-F9GGG7-F1
#
_entry.id   AF-F9GGG7-F1
#
_cell.length_a   1.000
_cell.length_b   1.000
_cell.length_c   1.000
_cell.angle_alpha   90.00
_cell.angle_beta   90.00
_cell.angle_gamma   90.00
#
_symmetry.space_group_name_H-M   'P 1'
#
loop_
_entity.id
_entity.type
_entity.pdbx_description
1 polymer ?
#
loop_
_entity_poly.entity_id
_entity_poly.type
_entity_poly.pdbx_seq_one_letter_code
_entity_poly.pdbx_strand_id
1 'polypeptide(L)'
;KQRQERQARDNAGYLPSYSEAVQKKITEVGIQHISQDESRSFAYDAAAAVIAGGRPFSLFESRRWRYFFTPFKPGWKPPSRAVITRILPEFYQEIYDEVFKHITSSEWFNIIFDASDNVSGHRIVNISVQVPDGPAFYWKSLDTGDEQHTAENWIENVPAHKVERSNSRADQKYNSFFSLLRSRDPARDWSVRKDVRDELRSQDCPVLLPEAVRIIKDSSFWLELEATIAVLKPVNDFQHVSEADGAGIAHVVNRWLQIKSKWAEMREADQFPDIPWDDIDAIFKARLDKQTYDIHWIADALRPDTTGPNSKLPPSVFARVQEYLQKQLENDDEYHRALSEFTRIRMRTGGPDGLFNKRSAVYDDGFRPAMAWQCLLNQGSTLARVAVKYVLEAAGSEPNSTKK
;
A
#
# COMPACT_ATOMS: atom_id res chain seq x y z
N LYS A 1 33.32 90.72 7.18
CA LYS A 1 33.61 89.29 7.40
C LYS A 1 32.90 88.64 8.61
N GLN A 2 32.09 89.35 9.41
CA GLN A 2 31.26 88.72 10.48
C GLN A 2 29.76 88.57 10.14
N ARG A 3 29.36 88.85 8.89
CA ARG A 3 27.95 88.75 8.43
C ARG A 3 27.68 87.55 7.52
N GLN A 4 28.71 86.84 7.06
CA GLN A 4 28.59 85.61 6.25
C GLN A 4 28.74 84.31 7.05
N GLU A 5 29.21 84.36 8.30
CA GLU A 5 29.29 83.17 9.17
C GLU A 5 28.02 82.94 10.02
N ARG A 6 27.08 83.90 10.05
CA ARG A 6 25.78 83.73 10.71
C ARG A 6 24.68 83.16 9.79
N GLN A 7 24.87 83.16 8.47
CA GLN A 7 23.88 82.61 7.53
C GLN A 7 24.11 81.13 7.19
N ALA A 8 25.23 80.53 7.60
CA ALA A 8 25.52 79.11 7.39
C ALA A 8 25.20 78.22 8.60
N ARG A 9 24.83 78.79 9.76
CA ARG A 9 24.48 78.04 10.98
C ARG A 9 22.98 77.81 11.19
N ASP A 10 22.13 78.51 10.46
CA ASP A 10 20.66 78.35 10.59
C ASP A 10 20.06 77.36 9.57
N ASN A 11 20.87 76.82 8.64
CA ASN A 11 20.44 75.79 7.66
C ASN A 11 20.79 74.35 8.07
N ALA A 12 21.27 74.12 9.29
CA ALA A 12 21.56 72.77 9.81
C ALA A 12 20.47 72.26 10.79
N GLY A 13 19.25 72.81 10.68
CA GLY A 13 18.10 72.43 11.48
C GLY A 13 17.18 71.42 10.79
N TYR A 14 17.71 70.40 10.12
CA TYR A 14 16.92 69.21 9.79
C TYR A 14 17.30 68.10 10.77
N LEU A 15 16.75 68.20 11.98
CA LEU A 15 16.56 67.00 12.79
C LEU A 15 15.67 66.08 11.94
N PRO A 16 16.09 64.84 11.61
CA PRO A 16 15.22 63.92 10.92
C PRO A 16 13.91 63.86 11.70
N SER A 17 12.79 63.91 10.98
CA SER A 17 11.50 63.67 11.62
C SER A 17 11.64 62.39 12.47
N TYR A 18 10.97 62.33 13.63
CA TYR A 18 11.02 61.15 14.48
C TYR A 18 10.68 59.88 13.68
N SER A 19 9.91 60.00 12.58
CA SER A 19 9.66 58.90 11.65
C SER A 19 10.89 58.52 10.81
N GLU A 20 11.66 59.47 10.28
CA GLU A 20 12.86 59.21 9.46
C GLU A 20 14.00 58.60 10.29
N ALA A 21 14.17 59.03 11.54
CA ALA A 21 15.15 58.45 12.46
C ALA A 21 14.77 57.02 12.89
N VAL A 22 13.47 56.75 13.05
CA VAL A 22 12.95 55.39 13.31
C VAL A 22 13.09 54.51 12.06
N GLN A 23 12.80 55.04 10.87
CA GLN A 23 12.91 54.31 9.61
C GLN A 23 14.37 53.90 9.32
N LYS A 24 15.34 54.79 9.57
CA LYS A 24 16.78 54.48 9.45
C LYS A 24 17.27 53.46 10.47
N LYS A 25 16.79 53.51 11.72
CA LYS A 25 17.12 52.47 12.71
C LYS A 25 16.56 51.11 12.31
N ILE A 26 15.35 51.03 11.76
CA ILE A 26 14.73 49.76 11.34
C ILE A 26 15.52 49.09 10.21
N THR A 27 16.05 49.86 9.25
CA THR A 27 16.92 49.32 8.19
C THR A 27 18.32 48.92 8.70
N GLU A 28 18.85 49.58 9.72
CA GLU A 28 20.13 49.22 10.35
C GLU A 28 20.07 47.94 11.21
N VAL A 29 18.89 47.55 11.74
CA VAL A 29 18.72 46.28 12.50
C VAL A 29 18.49 45.06 11.59
N GLY A 30 18.54 45.22 10.27
CA GLY A 30 18.37 44.10 9.33
C GLY A 30 16.98 43.43 9.41
N ILE A 31 15.97 44.12 9.94
CA ILE A 31 14.58 43.61 9.94
C ILE A 31 14.06 43.72 8.50
N GLN A 32 14.21 42.62 7.76
CA GLN A 32 13.63 42.50 6.42
C GLN A 32 12.10 42.63 6.54
N HIS A 33 11.54 43.69 5.96
CA HIS A 33 10.10 43.85 5.85
C HIS A 33 9.55 42.81 4.89
N ILE A 34 8.77 41.86 5.39
CA ILE A 34 8.15 40.82 4.57
C ILE A 34 6.93 41.43 3.88
N SER A 35 6.93 41.38 2.55
CA SER A 35 5.78 41.83 1.76
C SER A 35 4.56 40.94 2.02
N GLN A 36 3.36 41.45 1.70
CA GLN A 36 2.14 40.67 1.86
C GLN A 36 2.15 39.41 0.97
N ASP A 37 2.73 39.50 -0.21
CA ASP A 37 2.82 38.38 -1.16
C ASP A 37 3.83 37.33 -0.71
N GLU A 38 5.01 37.74 -0.21
CA GLU A 38 5.95 36.80 0.42
C GLU A 38 5.34 36.12 1.65
N SER A 39 4.62 36.86 2.50
CA SER A 39 3.97 36.28 3.66
C SER A 39 2.89 35.26 3.27
N ARG A 40 2.19 35.47 2.14
CA ARG A 40 1.20 34.53 1.60
C ARG A 40 1.88 33.29 1.03
N SER A 41 2.94 33.46 0.24
CA SER A 41 3.73 32.35 -0.29
C SER A 41 4.29 31.46 0.82
N PHE A 42 4.92 32.04 1.85
CA PHE A 42 5.42 31.25 2.99
C PHE A 42 4.29 30.57 3.77
N ALA A 43 3.12 31.19 3.87
CA ALA A 43 1.97 30.56 4.51
C ALA A 43 1.45 29.37 3.69
N TYR A 44 1.49 29.46 2.35
CA TYR A 44 1.17 28.35 1.45
C TYR A 44 2.16 27.20 1.63
N ASP A 45 3.46 27.45 1.50
CA ASP A 45 4.50 26.41 1.62
C ASP A 45 4.46 25.71 2.98
N ALA A 46 4.26 26.48 4.06
CA ALA A 46 4.13 25.94 5.40
C ALA A 46 2.84 25.12 5.56
N ALA A 47 1.73 25.53 4.96
CA ALA A 47 0.48 24.76 4.95
C ALA A 47 0.63 23.47 4.13
N ALA A 48 1.23 23.54 2.94
CA ALA A 48 1.52 22.40 2.08
C ALA A 48 2.40 21.36 2.80
N ALA A 49 3.45 21.81 3.50
CA ALA A 49 4.30 20.92 4.30
C ALA A 49 3.54 20.23 5.46
N VAL A 50 2.58 20.91 6.07
CA VAL A 50 1.71 20.32 7.09
C VAL A 50 0.77 19.28 6.48
N ILE A 51 0.12 19.61 5.36
CA ILE A 51 -0.87 18.77 4.70
C ILE A 51 -0.20 17.52 4.10
N ALA A 52 0.79 17.70 3.22
CA ALA A 52 1.52 16.61 2.57
C ALA A 52 2.30 15.74 3.57
N GLY A 53 2.79 16.33 4.67
CA GLY A 53 3.50 15.63 5.72
C GLY A 53 2.62 14.94 6.77
N GLY A 54 1.29 15.00 6.64
CA GLY A 54 0.36 14.43 7.61
C GLY A 54 0.54 14.99 9.03
N ARG A 55 0.94 16.25 9.15
CA ARG A 55 1.23 16.89 10.45
C ARG A 55 -0.05 17.49 11.05
N PRO A 56 -0.14 17.61 12.39
CA PRO A 56 -1.27 18.30 13.02
C PRO A 56 -1.41 19.73 12.50
N PHE A 57 -2.63 20.18 12.18
CA PHE A 57 -2.86 21.55 11.67
C PHE A 57 -2.50 22.64 12.68
N SER A 58 -2.35 22.28 13.95
CA SER A 58 -1.87 23.17 15.01
C SER A 58 -0.34 23.19 15.16
N LEU A 59 0.42 22.56 14.25
CA LEU A 59 1.88 22.38 14.36
C LEU A 59 2.58 23.69 14.74
N PHE A 60 2.31 24.77 14.01
CA PHE A 60 3.00 26.04 14.21
C PHE A 60 2.42 26.94 15.31
N GLU A 61 1.34 26.51 15.98
CA GLU A 61 0.74 27.27 17.07
C GLU A 61 1.51 27.12 18.38
N SER A 62 2.32 26.05 18.49
CA SER A 62 3.23 25.86 19.62
C SER A 62 4.25 26.98 19.73
N ARG A 63 4.48 27.45 20.97
CA ARG A 63 5.46 28.50 21.27
C ARG A 63 6.87 28.12 20.80
N ARG A 64 7.24 26.84 20.87
CA ARG A 64 8.57 26.35 20.45
C ARG A 64 8.79 26.49 18.96
N TRP A 65 7.77 26.18 18.14
CA TRP A 65 7.83 26.38 16.70
C TRP A 65 7.93 27.86 16.33
N ARG A 66 7.19 28.74 17.01
CA ARG A 66 7.31 30.20 16.80
C ARG A 66 8.72 30.71 17.12
N TYR A 67 9.32 30.26 18.23
CA TYR A 67 10.71 30.58 18.55
C TYR A 67 11.70 30.00 17.55
N PHE A 68 11.43 28.80 17.03
CA PHE A 68 12.28 28.19 16.01
C PHE A 68 12.35 29.02 14.73
N PHE A 69 11.22 29.58 14.25
CA PHE A 69 11.20 30.39 13.02
C PHE A 69 11.68 31.83 13.21
N THR A 70 11.66 32.35 14.44
CA THR A 70 11.99 33.75 14.73
C THR A 70 13.41 34.15 14.27
N PRO A 71 14.48 33.35 14.48
CA PRO A 71 15.82 33.64 13.98
C PRO A 71 15.93 33.65 12.45
N PHE A 72 15.14 32.84 11.74
CA PHE A 72 15.26 32.70 10.28
C PHE A 72 14.48 33.77 9.51
N LYS A 73 13.28 34.12 10.00
CA LYS A 73 12.43 35.16 9.39
C LYS A 73 11.78 36.01 10.49
N PRO A 74 12.49 37.03 11.01
CA PRO A 74 11.97 37.93 12.03
C PRO A 74 10.70 38.63 11.53
N GLY A 75 9.63 38.59 12.33
CA GLY A 75 8.36 39.26 12.00
C GLY A 75 7.36 38.43 11.19
N TRP A 76 7.78 37.32 10.58
CA TRP A 76 6.84 36.37 9.99
C TRP A 76 6.15 35.55 11.09
N LYS A 77 4.84 35.30 10.89
CA LYS A 77 4.10 34.36 11.72
C LYS A 77 3.69 33.17 10.85
N PRO A 78 4.11 31.95 11.21
CA PRO A 78 3.61 30.75 10.55
C PRO A 78 2.08 30.68 10.53
N PRO A 79 1.48 29.96 9.57
CA PRO A 79 0.03 29.86 9.45
C PRO A 79 -0.59 29.18 10.68
N SER A 80 -1.74 29.67 11.11
CA SER A 80 -2.55 29.01 12.13
C SER A 80 -3.36 27.86 11.52
N ARG A 81 -3.97 27.02 12.36
CA ARG A 81 -4.90 25.98 11.93
C ARG A 81 -5.97 26.55 10.97
N ALA A 82 -6.53 27.72 11.29
CA ALA A 82 -7.56 28.35 10.46
C ALA A 82 -7.05 28.72 9.05
N VAL A 83 -5.80 29.17 8.94
CA VAL A 83 -5.18 29.49 7.65
C VAL A 83 -4.94 28.21 6.85
N ILE A 84 -4.40 27.16 7.49
CA ILE A 84 -4.15 25.86 6.84
C ILE A 84 -5.47 25.25 6.35
N THR A 85 -6.52 25.25 7.17
CA THR A 85 -7.85 24.75 6.76
C THR A 85 -8.43 25.53 5.59
N ARG A 86 -8.16 26.84 5.47
CA ARG A 86 -8.61 27.63 4.32
C ARG A 86 -7.84 27.33 3.03
N ILE A 87 -6.56 26.96 3.14
CA ILE A 87 -5.70 26.60 2.00
C ILE A 87 -5.99 25.17 1.53
N LEU A 88 -6.44 24.29 2.42
CA LEU A 88 -6.65 22.86 2.16
C LEU A 88 -7.43 22.55 0.86
N PRO A 89 -8.55 23.22 0.52
CA PRO A 89 -9.28 22.92 -0.71
C PRO A 89 -8.48 23.25 -1.99
N GLU A 90 -7.75 24.37 -1.99
CA GLU A 90 -6.93 24.79 -3.13
C GLU A 90 -5.76 23.83 -3.32
N PHE A 91 -5.05 23.50 -2.24
CA PHE A 91 -3.95 22.52 -2.27
C PHE A 91 -4.45 21.13 -2.68
N TYR A 92 -5.61 20.70 -2.19
CA TYR A 92 -6.21 19.43 -2.61
C TYR A 92 -6.50 19.43 -4.11
N GLN A 93 -7.09 20.50 -4.65
CA GLN A 93 -7.40 20.59 -6.07
C GLN A 93 -6.13 20.54 -6.94
N GLU A 94 -5.06 21.22 -6.52
CA GLU A 94 -3.76 21.17 -7.20
C GLU A 94 -3.24 19.72 -7.32
N ILE A 95 -3.19 19.01 -6.18
CA ILE A 95 -2.75 17.60 -6.15
C ILE A 95 -3.70 16.70 -6.93
N TYR A 96 -5.01 16.94 -6.83
CA TYR A 96 -6.01 16.18 -7.59
C TYR A 96 -5.80 16.34 -9.10
N ASP A 97 -5.60 17.56 -9.59
CA ASP A 97 -5.40 17.84 -11.01
C ASP A 97 -4.10 17.19 -11.52
N GLU A 98 -3.03 17.19 -10.72
CA GLU A 98 -1.78 16.49 -11.02
C GLU A 98 -1.98 14.97 -11.13
N VAL A 99 -2.61 14.37 -10.12
CA VAL A 99 -2.90 12.93 -10.09
C VAL A 99 -3.84 12.54 -11.23
N PHE A 100 -4.89 13.33 -11.47
CA PHE A 100 -5.85 13.10 -12.56
C PHE A 100 -5.18 13.18 -13.92
N LYS A 101 -4.29 14.16 -14.14
CA LYS A 101 -3.48 14.25 -15.35
C LYS A 101 -2.60 13.02 -15.51
N HIS A 102 -1.99 12.55 -14.43
CA HIS A 102 -1.16 11.35 -14.47
C HIS A 102 -1.96 10.10 -14.86
N ILE A 103 -3.11 9.87 -14.20
CA ILE A 103 -4.03 8.77 -14.52
C ILE A 103 -4.55 8.87 -15.96
N THR A 104 -4.99 10.04 -16.39
CA THR A 104 -5.54 10.25 -17.73
C THR A 104 -4.47 10.19 -18.83
N SER A 105 -3.20 10.41 -18.50
CA SER A 105 -2.09 10.19 -19.44
C SER A 105 -1.72 8.73 -19.61
N SER A 106 -2.11 7.87 -18.67
CA SER A 106 -1.84 6.43 -18.74
C SER A 106 -2.76 5.76 -19.77
N GLU A 107 -2.21 4.80 -20.51
CA GLU A 107 -2.97 3.94 -21.41
C GLU A 107 -3.81 2.92 -20.63
N TRP A 108 -3.30 2.49 -19.47
CA TRP A 108 -3.89 1.47 -18.61
C TRP A 108 -3.92 1.94 -17.16
N PHE A 109 -4.94 1.55 -16.40
CA PHE A 109 -4.99 1.73 -14.95
C PHE A 109 -5.87 0.64 -14.33
N ASN A 110 -5.66 0.37 -13.04
CA ASN A 110 -6.45 -0.56 -12.25
C ASN A 110 -7.33 0.20 -11.27
N ILE A 111 -8.49 -0.38 -10.97
CA ILE A 111 -9.36 0.06 -9.89
C ILE A 111 -9.33 -1.01 -8.81
N ILE A 112 -9.03 -0.59 -7.59
CA ILE A 112 -8.96 -1.44 -6.41
C ILE A 112 -10.15 -1.08 -5.52
N PHE A 113 -10.93 -2.10 -5.18
CA PHE A 113 -12.03 -1.99 -4.22
C PHE A 113 -11.61 -2.65 -2.93
N ASP A 114 -11.49 -1.86 -1.87
CA ASP A 114 -11.27 -2.37 -0.52
C ASP A 114 -12.50 -2.06 0.33
N ALA A 115 -13.11 -3.09 0.91
CA ALA A 115 -14.35 -2.94 1.63
C ALA A 115 -14.21 -3.47 3.05
N SER A 116 -14.57 -2.64 4.02
CA SER A 116 -14.48 -2.94 5.45
C SER A 116 -15.76 -2.52 6.16
N ASP A 117 -16.04 -3.13 7.32
CA ASP A 117 -17.12 -2.69 8.20
C ASP A 117 -16.52 -1.80 9.28
N ASN A 118 -17.12 -0.63 9.52
CA ASN A 118 -16.74 0.20 10.65
C ASN A 118 -17.25 -0.39 11.98
N VAL A 119 -16.87 0.22 13.11
CA VAL A 119 -17.27 -0.25 14.45
C VAL A 119 -18.78 -0.21 14.71
N SER A 120 -19.53 0.57 13.93
CA SER A 120 -20.99 0.64 13.96
C SER A 120 -21.65 -0.36 13.01
N GLY A 121 -20.88 -1.18 12.30
CA GLY A 121 -21.36 -2.16 11.34
C GLY A 121 -21.70 -1.61 9.95
N HIS A 122 -21.47 -0.31 9.68
CA HIS A 122 -21.69 0.24 8.34
C HIS A 122 -20.51 -0.13 7.44
N ARG A 123 -20.81 -0.56 6.22
CA ARG A 123 -19.79 -0.90 5.24
C ARG A 123 -19.26 0.34 4.55
N ILE A 124 -17.95 0.52 4.63
CA ILE A 124 -17.19 1.52 3.90
C ILE A 124 -16.42 0.82 2.78
N VAL A 125 -16.59 1.33 1.56
CA VAL A 125 -15.84 0.87 0.39
C VAL A 125 -14.87 1.96 -0.03
N ASN A 126 -13.58 1.69 0.05
CA ASN A 126 -12.53 2.53 -0.47
C ASN A 126 -12.24 2.13 -1.91
N ILE A 127 -12.25 3.13 -2.79
CA ILE A 127 -11.87 2.99 -4.19
C ILE A 127 -10.50 3.65 -4.35
N SER A 128 -9.55 2.90 -4.88
CA SER A 128 -8.22 3.40 -5.25
C SER A 128 -7.95 3.14 -6.72
N VAL A 129 -7.19 4.03 -7.35
CA VAL A 129 -6.78 3.91 -8.76
C VAL A 129 -5.27 3.75 -8.80
N GLN A 130 -4.79 2.72 -9.50
CA GLN A 130 -3.37 2.47 -9.65
C GLN A 130 -2.98 2.57 -11.13
N VAL A 131 -1.92 3.31 -11.41
CA VAL A 131 -1.27 3.32 -12.73
C VAL A 131 -0.08 2.36 -12.75
N PRO A 132 0.30 1.82 -13.93
CA PRO A 132 1.44 0.93 -14.05
C PRO A 132 2.74 1.53 -13.48
N ASP A 133 3.46 0.77 -12.66
CA ASP A 133 4.73 1.17 -11.99
C ASP A 133 4.61 2.41 -11.07
N GLY A 134 3.38 2.84 -10.74
CA GLY A 134 3.08 3.96 -9.83
C GLY A 134 2.41 3.52 -8.52
N PRO A 135 2.32 4.44 -7.54
CA PRO A 135 1.57 4.19 -6.32
C PRO A 135 0.07 4.04 -6.61
N ALA A 136 -0.66 3.41 -5.69
CA ALA A 136 -2.11 3.48 -5.69
C ALA A 136 -2.56 4.84 -5.12
N PHE A 137 -3.42 5.54 -5.85
CA PHE A 137 -4.04 6.78 -5.42
C PHE A 137 -5.41 6.50 -4.83
N TYR A 138 -5.64 6.97 -3.60
CA TYR A 138 -6.99 7.01 -3.05
C TYR A 138 -7.87 7.89 -3.94
N TRP A 139 -9.02 7.36 -4.34
CA TRP A 139 -9.97 8.10 -5.18
C TRP A 139 -11.15 8.61 -4.36
N LYS A 140 -11.88 7.69 -3.71
CA LYS A 140 -13.07 8.02 -2.91
C LYS A 140 -13.44 6.87 -1.98
N SER A 141 -14.12 7.21 -0.88
CA SER A 141 -14.84 6.25 -0.04
C SER A 141 -16.34 6.37 -0.26
N LEU A 142 -17.02 5.24 -0.34
CA LEU A 142 -18.48 5.13 -0.36
C LEU A 142 -18.92 4.58 1.00
N ASP A 143 -19.73 5.34 1.73
CA ASP A 143 -20.47 4.81 2.88
C ASP A 143 -21.80 4.29 2.34
N THR A 144 -21.99 2.98 2.40
CA THR A 144 -23.21 2.32 1.89
C THR A 144 -24.29 2.20 2.97
N GLY A 145 -24.01 2.64 4.21
CA GLY A 145 -24.98 2.58 5.31
C GLY A 145 -25.60 1.19 5.49
N ASP A 146 -26.95 1.16 5.51
CA ASP A 146 -27.77 -0.06 5.60
C ASP A 146 -28.17 -0.64 4.23
N GLU A 147 -27.71 -0.05 3.11
CA GLU A 147 -28.10 -0.53 1.78
C GLU A 147 -27.54 -1.93 1.53
N GLN A 148 -28.41 -2.84 1.05
CA GLN A 148 -27.99 -4.19 0.73
C GLN A 148 -26.98 -4.17 -0.42
N HIS A 149 -25.86 -4.86 -0.24
CA HIS A 149 -24.86 -5.07 -1.29
C HIS A 149 -25.32 -6.14 -2.28
N THR A 150 -26.37 -5.86 -3.03
CA THR A 150 -26.74 -6.62 -4.23
C THR A 150 -25.95 -6.12 -5.43
N ALA A 151 -25.85 -6.91 -6.50
CA ALA A 151 -25.12 -6.51 -7.70
C ALA A 151 -25.69 -5.22 -8.32
N GLU A 152 -26.99 -5.00 -8.17
CA GLU A 152 -27.71 -3.84 -8.72
C GLU A 152 -27.34 -2.51 -8.02
N ASN A 153 -27.31 -2.48 -6.69
CA ASN A 153 -26.99 -1.24 -5.93
C ASN A 153 -25.53 -0.78 -6.12
N TRP A 154 -24.64 -1.71 -6.49
CA TRP A 154 -23.25 -1.41 -6.84
C TRP A 154 -23.10 -0.80 -8.24
N ILE A 155 -23.91 -1.24 -9.21
CA ILE A 155 -23.90 -0.74 -10.60
C ILE A 155 -24.37 0.72 -10.67
N GLU A 156 -25.30 1.13 -9.81
CA GLU A 156 -25.73 2.54 -9.74
C GLU A 156 -24.66 3.47 -9.17
N ASN A 157 -23.69 2.95 -8.41
CA ASN A 157 -22.68 3.75 -7.70
C ASN A 157 -21.24 3.63 -8.26
N VAL A 158 -20.95 2.70 -9.18
CA VAL A 158 -19.62 2.42 -9.75
C VAL A 158 -19.73 1.95 -11.22
N PRO A 159 -18.90 2.42 -12.18
CA PRO A 159 -18.87 1.84 -13.52
C PRO A 159 -18.15 0.47 -13.52
N ALA A 160 -18.92 -0.56 -13.91
CA ALA A 160 -18.53 -1.86 -14.46
C ALA A 160 -17.87 -2.95 -13.55
N HIS A 161 -18.65 -4.04 -13.41
CA HIS A 161 -18.35 -5.50 -13.36
C HIS A 161 -17.72 -6.20 -12.13
N LYS A 162 -18.59 -6.99 -11.46
CA LYS A 162 -18.45 -8.28 -10.73
C LYS A 162 -17.38 -8.44 -9.62
N VAL A 163 -17.84 -8.31 -8.36
CA VAL A 163 -17.14 -8.81 -7.16
C VAL A 163 -17.89 -9.93 -6.44
N GLU A 164 -17.24 -11.09 -6.29
CA GLU A 164 -17.65 -12.13 -5.34
C GLU A 164 -16.99 -11.91 -3.97
N ARG A 165 -17.79 -12.05 -2.90
CA ARG A 165 -17.42 -11.83 -1.50
C ARG A 165 -16.20 -12.66 -1.04
N SER A 166 -15.26 -11.99 -0.36
CA SER A 166 -14.42 -12.63 0.66
C SER A 166 -14.32 -11.71 1.89
N ASN A 167 -14.80 -12.22 3.04
CA ASN A 167 -14.56 -11.61 4.34
C ASN A 167 -13.20 -12.10 4.84
N SER A 168 -12.11 -11.38 4.57
CA SER A 168 -10.81 -11.63 5.22
C SER A 168 -10.80 -11.01 6.62
N ARG A 169 -11.35 -11.74 7.61
CA ARG A 169 -10.95 -11.60 9.03
C ARG A 169 -9.98 -12.73 9.42
N ALA A 170 -9.16 -13.19 8.47
CA ALA A 170 -8.24 -14.30 8.68
C ALA A 170 -7.11 -13.90 9.65
N ASP A 171 -6.53 -12.70 9.50
CA ASP A 171 -5.48 -12.19 10.38
C ASP A 171 -5.95 -12.01 11.82
N GLN A 172 -7.23 -11.68 12.02
CA GLN A 172 -7.81 -11.54 13.35
C GLN A 172 -7.78 -12.88 14.11
N LYS A 173 -8.01 -14.00 13.42
CA LYS A 173 -8.01 -15.34 14.05
C LYS A 173 -6.60 -15.79 14.40
N TYR A 174 -5.64 -15.64 13.47
CA TYR A 174 -4.24 -15.97 13.73
C TYR A 174 -3.69 -15.17 14.91
N ASN A 175 -3.84 -13.84 14.88
CA ASN A 175 -3.33 -12.97 15.95
C ASN A 175 -4.00 -13.24 17.30
N SER A 176 -5.29 -13.59 17.31
CA SER A 176 -5.99 -13.98 18.55
C SER A 176 -5.43 -15.28 19.14
N PHE A 177 -5.27 -16.31 18.32
CA PHE A 177 -4.67 -17.58 18.75
C PHE A 177 -3.23 -17.41 19.20
N PHE A 178 -2.43 -16.65 18.46
CA PHE A 178 -1.04 -16.39 18.80
C PHE A 178 -0.89 -15.58 20.10
N SER A 179 -1.77 -14.60 20.33
CA SER A 179 -1.81 -13.85 21.60
C SER A 179 -2.19 -14.74 22.78
N LEU A 180 -3.13 -15.66 22.59
CA LEU A 180 -3.50 -16.65 23.60
C LEU A 180 -2.32 -17.60 23.90
N LEU A 181 -1.65 -18.13 22.88
CA LEU A 181 -0.47 -18.99 23.05
C LEU A 181 0.66 -18.27 23.81
N ARG A 182 0.96 -17.01 23.46
CA ARG A 182 1.94 -16.18 24.18
C ARG A 182 1.58 -15.97 25.65
N SER A 183 0.30 -16.06 25.98
CA SER A 183 -0.22 -15.89 27.33
C SER A 183 -0.30 -17.21 28.09
N ARG A 184 0.20 -18.34 27.56
CA ARG A 184 0.10 -19.67 28.19
C ARG A 184 0.59 -19.70 29.63
N ASP A 185 1.84 -19.30 29.86
CA ASP A 185 2.45 -19.40 31.18
C ASP A 185 1.80 -18.39 32.16
N PRO A 186 1.59 -17.12 31.78
CA PRO A 186 0.78 -16.19 32.58
C PRO A 186 -0.64 -16.70 32.92
N ALA A 187 -1.32 -17.33 31.96
CA ALA A 187 -2.66 -17.89 32.17
C ALA A 187 -2.62 -19.09 33.13
N ARG A 188 -1.62 -19.97 33.01
CA ARG A 188 -1.39 -21.08 33.93
C ARG A 188 -1.11 -20.58 35.34
N ASP A 189 -0.25 -19.58 35.50
CA ASP A 189 0.03 -18.94 36.78
C ASP A 189 -1.22 -18.31 37.39
N TRP A 190 -2.02 -17.61 36.58
CA TRP A 190 -3.31 -17.06 36.99
C TRP A 190 -4.24 -18.16 37.51
N SER A 191 -4.35 -19.29 36.81
CA SER A 191 -5.26 -20.39 37.13
C SER A 191 -5.00 -21.13 38.46
N VAL A 192 -3.85 -20.86 39.10
CA VAL A 192 -3.45 -21.44 40.39
C VAL A 192 -3.40 -20.43 41.53
N ARG A 193 -3.67 -19.14 41.26
CA ARG A 193 -3.69 -18.10 42.30
C ARG A 193 -4.75 -18.39 43.35
N LYS A 194 -4.53 -17.84 44.55
CA LYS A 194 -5.40 -18.10 45.71
C LYS A 194 -6.79 -17.50 45.51
N ASP A 195 -6.86 -16.25 45.07
CA ASP A 195 -8.10 -15.53 44.72
C ASP A 195 -8.96 -16.32 43.72
N VAL A 196 -8.36 -16.82 42.63
CA VAL A 196 -9.09 -17.63 41.63
C VAL A 196 -9.62 -18.94 42.23
N ARG A 197 -8.83 -19.60 43.09
CA ARG A 197 -9.27 -20.83 43.78
C ARG A 197 -10.39 -20.57 44.80
N ASP A 198 -10.36 -19.43 45.45
CA ASP A 198 -11.39 -19.03 46.40
C ASP A 198 -12.68 -18.64 45.66
N GLU A 199 -12.58 -17.96 44.52
CA GLU A 199 -13.71 -17.62 43.63
C GLU A 199 -14.37 -18.87 43.03
N LEU A 200 -13.58 -19.87 42.60
CA LEU A 200 -14.08 -21.17 42.13
C LEU A 200 -14.90 -21.94 43.18
N ARG A 201 -14.69 -21.67 44.47
CA ARG A 201 -15.43 -22.29 45.59
C ARG A 201 -16.58 -21.43 46.09
N SER A 202 -16.72 -20.20 45.57
CA SER A 202 -17.76 -19.27 45.98
C SER A 202 -19.11 -19.70 45.42
N GLN A 203 -20.20 -19.32 46.12
CA GLN A 203 -21.56 -19.56 45.64
C GLN A 203 -21.90 -18.73 44.39
N ASP A 204 -21.17 -17.62 44.17
CA ASP A 204 -21.35 -16.68 43.05
C ASP A 204 -20.32 -16.90 41.93
N CYS A 205 -19.75 -18.11 41.81
CA CYS A 205 -18.72 -18.42 40.82
C CYS A 205 -19.22 -18.13 39.39
N PRO A 206 -18.49 -17.33 38.58
CA PRO A 206 -18.87 -17.08 37.20
C PRO A 206 -18.95 -18.38 36.38
N VAL A 207 -20.02 -18.52 35.60
CA VAL A 207 -20.33 -19.75 34.84
C VAL A 207 -19.16 -20.24 33.97
N LEU A 208 -18.38 -19.33 33.40
CA LEU A 208 -17.28 -19.66 32.48
C LEU A 208 -15.94 -19.91 33.20
N LEU A 209 -15.81 -19.53 34.48
CA LEU A 209 -14.54 -19.60 35.20
C LEU A 209 -14.03 -21.04 35.38
N PRO A 210 -14.87 -22.03 35.78
CA PRO A 210 -14.43 -23.42 35.91
C PRO A 210 -13.90 -24.00 34.58
N GLU A 211 -14.59 -23.71 33.49
CA GLU A 211 -14.25 -24.24 32.17
C GLU A 211 -12.99 -23.57 31.61
N ALA A 212 -12.84 -22.25 31.78
CA ALA A 212 -11.63 -21.55 31.40
C ALA A 212 -10.40 -22.11 32.14
N VAL A 213 -10.51 -22.35 33.45
CA VAL A 213 -9.43 -22.95 34.25
C VAL A 213 -9.13 -24.38 33.82
N ARG A 214 -10.16 -25.17 33.44
CA ARG A 214 -9.98 -26.52 32.90
C ARG A 214 -9.17 -26.50 31.60
N ILE A 215 -9.55 -25.65 30.65
CA ILE A 215 -8.88 -25.51 29.35
C ILE A 215 -7.44 -25.01 29.51
N ILE A 216 -7.21 -24.00 30.35
CA ILE A 216 -5.86 -23.44 30.58
C ILE A 216 -4.88 -24.48 31.15
N LYS A 217 -5.38 -25.42 31.96
CA LYS A 217 -4.57 -26.50 32.54
C LYS A 217 -4.41 -27.70 31.62
N ASP A 218 -5.19 -27.80 30.56
CA ASP A 218 -5.14 -28.89 29.60
C ASP A 218 -3.92 -28.75 28.68
N SER A 219 -2.95 -29.67 28.79
CA SER A 219 -1.77 -29.66 27.92
C SER A 219 -2.10 -29.98 26.46
N SER A 220 -3.13 -30.79 26.20
CA SER A 220 -3.53 -31.17 24.84
C SER A 220 -4.05 -29.95 24.09
N PHE A 221 -4.86 -29.12 24.75
CA PHE A 221 -5.33 -27.84 24.19
C PHE A 221 -4.17 -26.95 23.70
N TRP A 222 -3.09 -26.82 24.49
CA TRP A 222 -1.96 -25.98 24.10
C TRP A 222 -1.16 -26.57 22.93
N LEU A 223 -1.02 -27.90 22.87
CA LEU A 223 -0.36 -28.58 21.74
C LEU A 223 -1.19 -28.43 20.46
N GLU A 224 -2.51 -28.58 20.53
CA GLU A 224 -3.43 -28.35 19.41
C GLU A 224 -3.40 -26.89 18.95
N LEU A 225 -3.32 -25.93 19.88
CA LEU A 225 -3.20 -24.51 19.58
C LEU A 225 -1.86 -24.20 18.88
N GLU A 226 -0.76 -24.79 19.33
CA GLU A 226 0.55 -24.68 18.68
C GLU A 226 0.51 -25.23 17.25
N ALA A 227 -0.07 -26.42 17.05
CA ALA A 227 -0.27 -27.03 15.73
C ALA A 227 -1.12 -26.14 14.81
N THR A 228 -2.24 -25.62 15.32
CA THR A 228 -3.13 -24.71 14.60
C THR A 228 -2.40 -23.44 14.16
N ILE A 229 -1.61 -22.83 15.05
CA ILE A 229 -0.82 -21.64 14.73
C ILE A 229 0.25 -21.97 13.68
N ALA A 230 0.92 -23.11 13.78
CA ALA A 230 1.92 -23.53 12.81
C ALA A 230 1.31 -23.69 11.40
N VAL A 231 0.14 -24.32 11.30
CA VAL A 231 -0.58 -24.50 10.03
C VAL A 231 -1.07 -23.16 9.46
N LEU A 232 -1.55 -22.24 10.30
CA LEU A 232 -2.05 -20.93 9.87
C LEU A 232 -0.94 -19.92 9.53
N LYS A 233 0.26 -20.09 10.10
CA LYS A 233 1.34 -19.11 9.96
C LYS A 233 1.72 -18.84 8.49
N PRO A 234 1.94 -19.83 7.61
CA PRO A 234 2.23 -19.55 6.21
C PRO A 234 1.13 -18.71 5.55
N VAL A 235 -0.14 -18.97 5.84
CA VAL A 235 -1.26 -18.20 5.29
C VAL A 235 -1.19 -16.75 5.73
N ASN A 236 -1.00 -16.50 7.04
CA ASN A 236 -0.87 -15.15 7.60
C ASN A 236 0.34 -14.40 7.01
N ASP A 237 1.50 -15.05 6.93
CA ASP A 237 2.72 -14.45 6.38
C ASP A 237 2.52 -14.03 4.92
N PHE A 238 1.97 -14.91 4.08
CA PHE A 238 1.78 -14.62 2.65
C PHE A 238 0.59 -13.69 2.38
N GLN A 239 -0.38 -13.60 3.29
CA GLN A 239 -1.42 -12.58 3.25
C GLN A 239 -0.82 -11.19 3.47
N HIS A 240 0.00 -11.00 4.50
CA HIS A 240 0.70 -9.71 4.72
C HIS A 240 1.60 -9.33 3.53
N VAL A 241 2.30 -10.29 2.94
CA VAL A 241 3.10 -10.04 1.72
C VAL A 241 2.21 -9.69 0.52
N SER A 242 0.95 -10.12 0.51
CA SER A 242 -0.02 -9.76 -0.54
C SER A 242 -0.66 -8.39 -0.35
N GLU A 243 -0.68 -7.88 0.87
CA GLU A 243 -1.19 -6.56 1.24
C GLU A 243 -0.10 -5.48 1.24
N ALA A 244 1.17 -5.88 1.12
CA ALA A 244 2.31 -4.96 1.11
C ALA A 244 2.34 -4.08 -0.14
N ASP A 245 2.88 -2.86 0.02
CA ASP A 245 3.14 -1.95 -1.10
C ASP A 245 4.00 -2.63 -2.18
N GLY A 246 3.52 -2.66 -3.41
CA GLY A 246 4.21 -3.31 -4.54
C GLY A 246 3.92 -4.81 -4.68
N ALA A 247 2.99 -5.38 -3.91
CA ALA A 247 2.46 -6.70 -4.18
C ALA A 247 1.74 -6.72 -5.54
N GLY A 248 2.35 -7.35 -6.55
CA GLY A 248 1.75 -7.50 -7.88
C GLY A 248 1.00 -8.82 -8.08
N ILE A 249 0.08 -8.88 -9.03
CA ILE A 249 -0.67 -10.08 -9.39
C ILE A 249 0.24 -11.26 -9.79
N ALA A 250 1.44 -10.95 -10.29
CA ALA A 250 2.46 -11.92 -10.69
C ALA A 250 2.94 -12.81 -9.54
N HIS A 251 2.74 -12.41 -8.29
CA HIS A 251 3.14 -13.19 -7.13
C HIS A 251 2.01 -14.03 -6.52
N VAL A 252 0.75 -13.83 -6.94
CA VAL A 252 -0.42 -14.47 -6.32
C VAL A 252 -0.32 -15.99 -6.37
N VAL A 253 -0.09 -16.57 -7.56
CA VAL A 253 0.04 -18.03 -7.73
C VAL A 253 1.23 -18.56 -6.93
N ASN A 254 2.38 -17.92 -7.04
CA ASN A 254 3.57 -18.36 -6.35
C ASN A 254 3.41 -18.35 -4.83
N ARG A 255 2.69 -17.38 -4.25
CA ARG A 255 2.38 -17.36 -2.81
C ARG A 255 1.51 -18.54 -2.40
N TRP A 256 0.46 -18.86 -3.17
CA TRP A 256 -0.34 -20.06 -2.94
C TRP A 256 0.53 -21.34 -2.97
N LEU A 257 1.39 -21.47 -3.97
CA LEU A 257 2.29 -22.62 -4.09
C LEU A 257 3.30 -22.69 -2.95
N GLN A 258 3.79 -21.56 -2.43
CA GLN A 258 4.66 -21.52 -1.26
C GLN A 258 3.95 -21.96 0.03
N ILE A 259 2.68 -21.57 0.24
CA ILE A 259 1.85 -22.10 1.35
C ILE A 259 1.79 -23.62 1.25
N LYS A 260 1.46 -24.13 0.06
CA LYS A 260 1.36 -25.58 -0.18
C LYS A 260 2.68 -26.30 0.07
N SER A 261 3.80 -25.72 -0.36
CA SER A 261 5.14 -26.26 -0.10
C SER A 261 5.44 -26.34 1.40
N LYS A 262 5.10 -25.30 2.16
CA LYS A 262 5.31 -25.28 3.63
C LYS A 262 4.49 -26.35 4.34
N TRP A 263 3.24 -26.57 3.92
CA TRP A 263 2.43 -27.66 4.45
C TRP A 263 2.93 -29.05 4.03
N ALA A 264 3.43 -29.20 2.80
CA ALA A 264 4.06 -30.44 2.37
C ALA A 264 5.30 -30.78 3.20
N GLU A 265 6.17 -29.79 3.48
CA GLU A 265 7.32 -29.94 4.39
C GLU A 265 6.89 -30.41 5.80
N MET A 266 5.81 -29.84 6.35
CA MET A 266 5.26 -30.26 7.65
C MET A 266 4.75 -31.71 7.61
N ARG A 267 4.01 -32.08 6.56
CA ARG A 267 3.47 -33.43 6.36
C ARG A 267 4.58 -34.47 6.19
N GLU A 268 5.60 -34.17 5.38
CA GLU A 268 6.74 -35.06 5.15
C GLU A 268 7.58 -35.26 6.43
N ALA A 269 7.67 -34.24 7.27
CA ALA A 269 8.36 -34.30 8.54
C ALA A 269 7.52 -34.93 9.68
N ASP A 270 6.30 -35.40 9.38
CA ASP A 270 5.32 -35.91 10.36
C ASP A 270 5.08 -34.92 11.52
N GLN A 271 5.15 -33.63 11.21
CA GLN A 271 4.85 -32.56 12.16
C GLN A 271 3.34 -32.43 12.22
N PHE A 272 2.77 -32.73 13.39
CA PHE A 272 1.33 -32.67 13.69
C PHE A 272 0.51 -33.78 12.99
N PRO A 273 0.57 -35.03 13.48
CA PRO A 273 -0.07 -36.19 12.84
C PRO A 273 -1.60 -36.12 12.84
N ASP A 274 -2.19 -35.38 13.78
CA ASP A 274 -3.65 -35.25 13.91
C ASP A 274 -4.25 -34.20 12.97
N ILE A 275 -3.43 -33.50 12.18
CA ILE A 275 -3.92 -32.52 11.23
C ILE A 275 -4.57 -33.23 10.03
N PRO A 276 -5.83 -32.88 9.68
CA PRO A 276 -6.52 -33.46 8.53
C PRO A 276 -5.99 -32.85 7.22
N TRP A 277 -4.78 -33.23 6.82
CA TRP A 277 -4.09 -32.67 5.66
C TRP A 277 -4.89 -32.81 4.36
N ASP A 278 -5.63 -33.91 4.19
CA ASP A 278 -6.43 -34.13 2.99
C ASP A 278 -7.62 -33.15 2.91
N ASP A 279 -8.24 -32.78 4.04
CA ASP A 279 -9.28 -31.75 4.09
C ASP A 279 -8.70 -30.36 3.81
N ILE A 280 -7.54 -30.05 4.40
CA ILE A 280 -6.82 -28.79 4.14
C ILE A 280 -6.48 -28.68 2.65
N ASP A 281 -6.04 -29.78 2.03
CA ASP A 281 -5.68 -29.84 0.62
C ASP A 281 -6.89 -29.63 -0.30
N ALA A 282 -8.04 -30.20 0.06
CA ALA A 282 -9.29 -29.98 -0.64
C ALA A 282 -9.74 -28.51 -0.55
N ILE A 283 -9.69 -27.91 0.65
CA ILE A 283 -10.02 -26.50 0.86
C ILE A 283 -9.05 -25.59 0.10
N PHE A 284 -7.75 -25.89 0.17
CA PHE A 284 -6.71 -25.17 -0.55
C PHE A 284 -7.00 -25.14 -2.04
N LYS A 285 -7.28 -26.31 -2.64
CA LYS A 285 -7.58 -26.41 -4.06
C LYS A 285 -8.82 -25.59 -4.43
N ALA A 286 -9.91 -25.74 -3.67
CA ALA A 286 -11.13 -24.98 -3.91
C ALA A 286 -10.91 -23.46 -3.80
N ARG A 287 -10.07 -23.01 -2.86
CA ARG A 287 -9.71 -21.60 -2.70
C ARG A 287 -8.81 -21.09 -3.82
N LEU A 288 -7.77 -21.84 -4.18
CA LEU A 288 -6.87 -21.53 -5.28
C LEU A 288 -7.66 -21.38 -6.60
N ASP A 289 -8.54 -22.33 -6.89
CA ASP A 289 -9.35 -22.31 -8.12
C ASP A 289 -10.35 -21.15 -8.13
N LYS A 290 -10.87 -20.76 -6.94
CA LYS A 290 -11.79 -19.63 -6.82
C LYS A 290 -11.10 -18.27 -6.90
N GLN A 291 -9.86 -18.16 -6.44
CA GLN A 291 -9.16 -16.88 -6.23
C GLN A 291 -8.05 -16.64 -7.26
N THR A 292 -7.84 -17.56 -8.20
CA THR A 292 -6.90 -17.38 -9.31
C THR A 292 -7.58 -17.53 -10.66
N TYR A 293 -7.06 -16.79 -11.62
CA TYR A 293 -7.54 -16.73 -13.00
C TYR A 293 -6.32 -16.80 -13.92
N ASP A 294 -6.52 -17.02 -15.22
CA ASP A 294 -5.40 -17.18 -16.17
C ASP A 294 -4.40 -16.02 -16.13
N ILE A 295 -4.88 -14.80 -15.91
CA ILE A 295 -4.05 -13.60 -15.72
C ILE A 295 -2.99 -13.79 -14.62
N HIS A 296 -3.33 -14.42 -13.49
CA HIS A 296 -2.44 -14.65 -12.37
C HIS A 296 -1.35 -15.68 -12.72
N TRP A 297 -1.74 -16.76 -13.40
CA TRP A 297 -0.83 -17.81 -13.85
C TRP A 297 0.18 -17.30 -14.87
N ILE A 298 -0.26 -16.38 -15.73
CA ILE A 298 0.56 -15.84 -16.81
C ILE A 298 1.48 -14.75 -16.30
N ALA A 299 0.98 -13.88 -15.43
CA ALA A 299 1.81 -12.91 -14.76
C ALA A 299 2.95 -13.59 -13.98
N ASP A 300 2.68 -14.70 -13.27
CA ASP A 300 3.72 -15.49 -12.61
C ASP A 300 4.68 -16.17 -13.61
N ALA A 301 4.17 -16.70 -14.72
CA ALA A 301 5.00 -17.32 -15.76
C ALA A 301 5.93 -16.32 -16.49
N LEU A 302 5.53 -15.05 -16.55
CA LEU A 302 6.28 -13.94 -17.15
C LEU A 302 7.33 -13.32 -16.21
N ARG A 303 7.39 -13.76 -14.96
CA ARG A 303 8.38 -13.26 -14.00
C ARG A 303 9.82 -13.65 -14.40
N PRO A 304 10.71 -12.68 -14.60
CA PRO A 304 12.09 -12.97 -15.01
C PRO A 304 12.89 -13.74 -13.95
N ASP A 305 12.62 -13.51 -12.68
CA ASP A 305 13.30 -14.18 -11.56
C ASP A 305 12.97 -15.67 -11.45
N THR A 306 11.91 -16.14 -12.09
CA THR A 306 11.55 -17.57 -12.14
C THR A 306 12.08 -18.28 -13.39
N THR A 307 12.83 -17.60 -14.25
CA THR A 307 13.34 -18.14 -15.54
C THR A 307 14.73 -18.76 -15.40
N GLY A 308 15.12 -19.62 -16.35
CA GLY A 308 16.46 -20.21 -16.39
C GLY A 308 16.48 -21.59 -17.07
N PRO A 309 17.67 -22.13 -17.36
CA PRO A 309 17.81 -23.40 -18.08
C PRO A 309 17.14 -24.59 -17.39
N ASN A 310 17.05 -24.55 -16.05
CA ASN A 310 16.44 -25.58 -15.23
C ASN A 310 15.02 -25.23 -14.75
N SER A 311 14.53 -24.04 -15.09
CA SER A 311 13.24 -23.54 -14.61
C SER A 311 12.11 -23.92 -15.56
N LYS A 312 11.80 -25.22 -15.61
CA LYS A 312 10.71 -25.73 -16.46
C LYS A 312 9.35 -25.36 -15.87
N LEU A 313 8.48 -24.81 -16.69
CA LEU A 313 7.07 -24.64 -16.32
C LEU A 313 6.35 -25.98 -16.41
N PRO A 314 5.41 -26.27 -15.49
CA PRO A 314 4.52 -27.41 -15.65
C PRO A 314 3.78 -27.35 -17.00
N PRO A 315 3.54 -28.49 -17.68
CA PRO A 315 2.85 -28.51 -18.97
C PRO A 315 1.47 -27.83 -18.94
N SER A 316 0.75 -27.95 -17.82
CA SER A 316 -0.55 -27.30 -17.62
C SER A 316 -0.46 -25.77 -17.58
N VAL A 317 0.60 -25.21 -16.99
CA VAL A 317 0.83 -23.76 -16.95
C VAL A 317 1.26 -23.26 -18.33
N PHE A 318 2.10 -24.02 -19.03
CA PHE A 318 2.48 -23.69 -20.41
C PHE A 318 1.26 -23.66 -21.35
N ALA A 319 0.36 -24.64 -21.24
CA ALA A 319 -0.88 -24.66 -22.01
C ALA A 319 -1.76 -23.42 -21.74
N ARG A 320 -1.90 -23.00 -20.48
CA ARG A 320 -2.61 -21.76 -20.12
C ARG A 320 -1.99 -20.52 -20.78
N VAL A 321 -0.66 -20.44 -20.81
CA VAL A 321 0.05 -19.34 -21.49
C VAL A 321 -0.28 -19.33 -22.98
N GLN A 322 -0.24 -20.49 -23.63
CA GLN A 322 -0.57 -20.60 -25.07
C GLN A 322 -2.00 -20.14 -25.36
N GLU A 323 -2.98 -20.70 -24.63
CA GLU A 323 -4.39 -20.34 -24.81
C GLU A 323 -4.66 -18.86 -24.60
N TYR A 324 -3.97 -18.26 -23.62
CA TYR A 324 -4.17 -16.85 -23.33
C TYR A 324 -3.50 -15.93 -24.34
N LEU A 325 -2.27 -16.21 -24.75
CA LEU A 325 -1.61 -15.43 -25.80
C LEU A 325 -2.45 -15.46 -27.09
N GLN A 326 -3.03 -16.62 -27.43
CA GLN A 326 -3.95 -16.74 -28.56
C GLN A 326 -5.21 -15.87 -28.40
N LYS A 327 -5.75 -15.73 -27.18
CA LYS A 327 -6.92 -14.89 -26.90
C LYS A 327 -6.61 -13.38 -26.91
N GLN A 328 -5.39 -12.99 -26.54
CA GLN A 328 -5.03 -11.56 -26.38
C GLN A 328 -4.46 -10.94 -27.66
N LEU A 329 -3.96 -11.75 -28.60
CA LEU A 329 -3.29 -11.28 -29.81
C LEU A 329 -4.22 -11.39 -31.01
N GLU A 330 -4.10 -10.45 -31.94
CA GLU A 330 -5.12 -10.26 -32.99
C GLU A 330 -4.98 -11.28 -34.12
N ASN A 331 -3.79 -11.82 -34.34
CA ASN A 331 -3.49 -12.74 -35.43
C ASN A 331 -2.41 -13.77 -35.05
N ASP A 332 -2.30 -14.82 -35.87
CA ASP A 332 -1.41 -15.95 -35.63
C ASP A 332 0.07 -15.57 -35.71
N ASP A 333 0.45 -14.58 -36.54
CA ASP A 333 1.84 -14.11 -36.64
C ASP A 333 2.30 -13.45 -35.33
N GLU A 334 1.46 -12.61 -34.75
CA GLU A 334 1.70 -12.00 -33.44
C GLU A 334 1.76 -13.07 -32.34
N TYR A 335 0.83 -14.02 -32.35
CA TYR A 335 0.84 -15.15 -31.42
C TYR A 335 2.13 -15.95 -31.48
N HIS A 336 2.55 -16.38 -32.67
CA HIS A 336 3.78 -17.14 -32.85
C HIS A 336 5.02 -16.35 -32.46
N ARG A 337 5.04 -15.03 -32.73
CA ARG A 337 6.12 -14.15 -32.28
C ARG A 337 6.16 -14.04 -30.75
N ALA A 338 5.02 -13.79 -30.10
CA ALA A 338 4.94 -13.70 -28.64
C ALA A 338 5.30 -15.02 -27.96
N LEU A 339 4.89 -16.17 -28.50
CA LEU A 339 5.25 -17.48 -27.97
C LEU A 339 6.74 -17.80 -28.13
N SER A 340 7.34 -17.37 -29.26
CA SER A 340 8.79 -17.47 -29.47
C SER A 340 9.56 -16.60 -28.47
N GLU A 341 9.12 -15.35 -28.28
CA GLU A 341 9.66 -14.45 -27.25
C GLU A 341 9.50 -15.07 -25.86
N PHE A 342 8.34 -15.65 -25.55
CA PHE A 342 8.06 -16.32 -24.27
C PHE A 342 9.03 -17.48 -24.01
N THR A 343 9.30 -18.28 -25.04
CA THR A 343 10.27 -19.37 -24.92
C THR A 343 11.68 -18.83 -24.69
N ARG A 344 12.06 -17.75 -25.38
CA ARG A 344 13.37 -17.10 -25.22
C ARG A 344 13.53 -16.46 -23.84
N ILE A 345 12.50 -15.85 -23.26
CA ILE A 345 12.54 -15.36 -21.88
C ILE A 345 12.72 -16.52 -20.89
N ARG A 346 11.92 -17.58 -21.00
CA ARG A 346 12.03 -18.74 -20.10
C ARG A 346 13.42 -19.40 -20.14
N MET A 347 14.03 -19.49 -21.34
CA MET A 347 15.33 -20.13 -21.54
C MET A 347 16.53 -19.19 -21.41
N ARG A 348 16.32 -17.87 -21.39
CA ARG A 348 17.37 -16.83 -21.43
C ARG A 348 18.30 -16.93 -22.65
N THR A 349 17.75 -17.29 -23.80
CA THR A 349 18.49 -17.69 -25.03
C THR A 349 18.57 -16.63 -26.12
N GLY A 350 18.24 -15.36 -25.84
CA GLY A 350 18.62 -14.28 -26.75
C GLY A 350 20.12 -14.35 -27.05
N GLY A 351 20.56 -14.17 -28.30
CA GLY A 351 21.99 -14.03 -28.61
C GLY A 351 22.61 -12.83 -27.89
N PRO A 352 23.90 -12.52 -28.07
CA PRO A 352 24.56 -11.37 -27.43
C PRO A 352 23.80 -10.05 -27.58
N ASP A 353 23.11 -9.87 -28.72
CA ASP A 353 22.29 -8.70 -29.08
C ASP A 353 20.78 -8.97 -28.96
N GLY A 354 20.37 -10.13 -28.45
CA GLY A 354 18.97 -10.55 -28.37
C GLY A 354 18.26 -10.01 -27.12
N LEU A 355 17.02 -9.57 -27.27
CA LEU A 355 16.16 -8.97 -26.22
C LEU A 355 16.09 -9.75 -24.90
N PHE A 356 16.21 -11.07 -24.94
CA PHE A 356 16.05 -11.96 -23.78
C PHE A 356 17.32 -12.76 -23.45
N ASN A 357 18.50 -12.23 -23.80
CA ASN A 357 19.76 -12.86 -23.43
C ASN A 357 20.01 -12.76 -21.92
N LYS A 358 20.88 -13.61 -21.36
CA LYS A 358 21.16 -13.65 -19.92
C LYS A 358 21.70 -12.34 -19.30
N ARG A 359 22.16 -11.38 -20.12
CA ARG A 359 22.63 -10.04 -19.74
C ARG A 359 21.62 -8.94 -20.09
N SER A 360 20.42 -9.30 -20.56
CA SER A 360 19.35 -8.34 -20.84
C SER A 360 18.88 -7.67 -19.55
N ALA A 361 18.49 -6.40 -19.66
CA ALA A 361 17.94 -5.61 -18.55
C ALA A 361 16.72 -6.27 -17.88
N VAL A 362 16.02 -7.18 -18.58
CA VAL A 362 14.90 -7.94 -18.02
C VAL A 362 15.30 -8.90 -16.89
N TYR A 363 16.58 -9.25 -16.77
CA TYR A 363 17.11 -10.07 -15.68
C TYR A 363 18.11 -9.32 -14.80
N ASP A 364 18.25 -8.02 -14.97
CA ASP A 364 19.17 -7.22 -14.17
C ASP A 364 18.53 -6.94 -12.80
N ASP A 365 19.21 -7.32 -11.72
CA ASP A 365 18.75 -7.09 -10.34
C ASP A 365 18.61 -5.59 -10.01
N GLY A 366 19.25 -4.71 -10.78
CA GLY A 366 19.10 -3.26 -10.70
C GLY A 366 17.84 -2.71 -11.38
N PHE A 367 17.15 -3.51 -12.21
CA PHE A 367 15.91 -3.12 -12.90
C PHE A 367 14.70 -3.78 -12.25
N ARG A 368 13.65 -2.97 -12.01
CA ARG A 368 12.34 -3.54 -11.70
C ARG A 368 11.83 -4.29 -12.93
N PRO A 369 11.23 -5.49 -12.79
CA PRO A 369 10.67 -6.24 -13.92
C PRO A 369 9.72 -5.39 -14.79
N ALA A 370 8.98 -4.50 -14.13
CA ALA A 370 8.12 -3.51 -14.75
C ALA A 370 8.82 -2.63 -15.79
N MET A 371 9.90 -1.96 -15.36
CA MET A 371 10.70 -1.08 -16.20
C MET A 371 11.32 -1.84 -17.38
N ALA A 372 11.78 -3.07 -17.14
CA ALA A 372 12.33 -3.87 -18.21
C ALA A 372 11.29 -4.27 -19.26
N TRP A 373 10.08 -4.66 -18.84
CA TRP A 373 8.98 -4.93 -19.77
C TRP A 373 8.58 -3.67 -20.55
N GLN A 374 8.59 -2.49 -19.93
CA GLN A 374 8.34 -1.23 -20.62
C GLN A 374 9.43 -0.91 -21.66
N CYS A 375 10.71 -1.13 -21.33
CA CYS A 375 11.81 -0.97 -22.28
C CYS A 375 11.65 -1.91 -23.49
N LEU A 376 11.27 -3.17 -23.26
CA LEU A 376 11.03 -4.14 -24.33
C LEU A 376 9.82 -3.78 -25.19
N LEU A 377 8.77 -3.21 -24.58
CA LEU A 377 7.62 -2.66 -25.31
C LEU A 377 8.06 -1.56 -26.27
N ASN A 378 8.91 -0.63 -25.80
CA ASN A 378 9.48 0.44 -26.64
C ASN A 378 10.40 -0.09 -27.76
N GLN A 379 10.94 -1.31 -27.61
CA GLN A 379 11.74 -2.00 -28.62
C GLN A 379 10.90 -2.88 -29.56
N GLY A 380 9.57 -2.87 -29.42
CA GLY A 380 8.63 -3.56 -30.30
C GLY A 380 8.38 -5.03 -29.95
N SER A 381 8.69 -5.48 -28.72
CA SER A 381 8.35 -6.83 -28.27
C SER A 381 6.85 -7.04 -28.22
N THR A 382 6.37 -8.07 -28.92
CA THR A 382 4.95 -8.44 -28.93
C THR A 382 4.53 -9.04 -27.58
N LEU A 383 5.41 -9.80 -26.95
CA LEU A 383 5.17 -10.33 -25.60
C LEU A 383 5.09 -9.22 -24.55
N ALA A 384 5.94 -8.19 -24.67
CA ALA A 384 5.93 -7.06 -23.74
C ALA A 384 4.59 -6.31 -23.74
N ARG A 385 3.90 -6.24 -24.88
CA ARG A 385 2.55 -5.65 -24.98
C ARG A 385 1.53 -6.40 -24.10
N VAL A 386 1.68 -7.71 -23.95
CA VAL A 386 0.88 -8.52 -23.02
C VAL A 386 1.41 -8.38 -21.59
N ALA A 387 2.73 -8.42 -21.40
CA ALA A 387 3.34 -8.39 -20.07
C ALA A 387 3.13 -7.06 -19.33
N VAL A 388 3.30 -5.91 -20.00
CA VAL A 388 3.08 -4.57 -19.43
C VAL A 388 1.64 -4.42 -18.94
N LYS A 389 0.67 -5.03 -19.63
CA LYS A 389 -0.73 -4.95 -19.22
C LYS A 389 -0.99 -5.57 -17.84
N TYR A 390 -0.25 -6.61 -17.46
CA TYR A 390 -0.64 -7.47 -16.34
C TYR A 390 0.45 -7.69 -15.28
N VAL A 391 1.72 -7.74 -15.66
CA VAL A 391 2.85 -7.81 -14.70
C VAL A 391 2.93 -6.51 -13.85
N LEU A 392 2.24 -5.45 -14.28
CA LEU A 392 2.19 -4.14 -13.62
C LEU A 392 0.96 -3.93 -12.71
N GLU A 393 0.06 -4.91 -12.58
CA GLU A 393 -1.16 -4.77 -11.78
C GLU A 393 -0.95 -5.17 -10.31
N ALA A 394 -1.51 -4.40 -9.35
CA ALA A 394 -1.48 -4.74 -7.92
C ALA A 394 -2.33 -5.98 -7.61
N ALA A 395 -1.91 -6.74 -6.60
CA ALA A 395 -2.52 -8.01 -6.20
C ALA A 395 -3.99 -7.90 -5.71
N GLY A 396 -4.50 -6.70 -5.46
CA GLY A 396 -5.86 -6.43 -4.96
C GLY A 396 -6.87 -5.97 -6.03
N SER A 397 -6.49 -5.88 -7.31
CA SER A 397 -7.41 -5.45 -8.37
C SER A 397 -8.28 -6.60 -8.87
N GLU A 398 -9.57 -6.32 -9.07
CA GLU A 398 -10.35 -7.14 -10.00
C GLU A 398 -9.89 -6.87 -11.43
N PRO A 399 -9.81 -7.90 -12.29
CA PRO A 399 -9.35 -7.74 -13.66
C PRO A 399 -10.43 -7.05 -14.52
N ASN A 400 -10.69 -5.77 -14.27
CA ASN A 400 -11.38 -4.89 -15.19
C ASN A 400 -10.33 -4.02 -15.88
N SER A 401 -9.59 -4.64 -16.81
CA SER A 401 -8.78 -3.90 -17.77
C SER A 401 -9.74 -3.15 -18.71
N THR A 402 -10.17 -1.97 -18.30
CA THR A 402 -11.07 -1.14 -19.10
C THR A 402 -10.20 -0.38 -20.09
N LYS A 403 -10.22 -0.81 -21.36
CA LYS A 403 -9.63 -0.03 -22.46
C LYS A 403 -10.43 1.28 -22.56
N LYS A 404 -9.75 2.43 -22.66
CA LYS A 404 -10.41 3.70 -22.99
C LYS A 404 -11.24 3.59 -24.26
#